data_AF-A0A7C3B9F8-F1
#
_entry.id   AF-A0A7C3B9F8-F1
#
_cell.length_a   1.000
_cell.length_b   1.000
_cell.length_c   1.000
_cell.angle_alpha   90.00
_cell.angle_beta   90.00
_cell.angle_gamma   90.00
#
_symmetry.space_group_name_H-M   'P 1'
#
loop_
_entity.id
_entity.type
_entity.pdbx_description
1 polymer ?
#
loop_
_entity_poly.entity_id
_entity_poly.type
_entity_poly.pdbx_seq_one_letter_code
_entity_poly.pdbx_strand_id
1 'polypeptide(L)'
;MSWEIVAGLAVTLVALYLLNDWISRHLQGIGLLATGREGGAIALAWLIFLPGIVLHELSHWLVARVLGLRPSRLRVWPERRGRSVRMGYVDFRSGGALRDSLVGLAPFITGCALLLWIATRVFDIEGLDGWREAALALWAGRGYPDAWLYIYLIFAISNGMMPSSSDREAWGTLLLYILLAIGGLYALDLLPALSPRHIALIFQGVQMLTYALGLAVLVDLPMAGVIGLIEWMLERLTGRSVVY
;
A
#
# COMPACT_ATOMS: atom_id res chain seq x y z
N MET A 1 -3.72 -3.76 -26.24
CA MET A 1 -4.56 -2.92 -25.36
C MET A 1 -4.89 -3.57 -24.01
N SER A 2 -5.59 -4.70 -23.90
CA SER A 2 -5.95 -5.28 -22.59
C SER A 2 -4.74 -5.78 -21.78
N TRP A 3 -3.77 -6.43 -22.44
CA TRP A 3 -2.57 -6.95 -21.78
C TRP A 3 -1.62 -5.86 -21.28
N GLU A 4 -1.57 -4.70 -21.94
CA GLU A 4 -0.76 -3.55 -21.51
C GLU A 4 -1.24 -2.99 -20.17
N ILE A 5 -2.56 -2.91 -19.97
CA ILE A 5 -3.16 -2.43 -18.73
C ILE A 5 -2.83 -3.37 -17.57
N VAL A 6 -2.95 -4.68 -17.79
CA VAL A 6 -2.63 -5.71 -16.79
C VAL A 6 -1.13 -5.73 -16.48
N ALA A 7 -0.28 -5.66 -17.51
CA ALA A 7 1.17 -5.56 -17.34
C ALA A 7 1.56 -4.28 -16.59
N GLY A 8 0.94 -3.14 -16.91
CA GLY A 8 1.16 -1.87 -16.22
C GLY A 8 0.77 -1.94 -14.74
N LEU A 9 -0.35 -2.58 -14.40
CA LEU A 9 -0.73 -2.83 -13.01
C LEU A 9 0.32 -3.71 -12.31
N ALA A 10 0.73 -4.81 -12.94
CA ALA A 10 1.73 -5.71 -12.36
C ALA A 10 3.07 -4.99 -12.10
N VAL A 11 3.55 -4.20 -13.07
CA VAL A 11 4.79 -3.42 -12.96
C VAL A 11 4.68 -2.38 -11.84
N THR A 12 3.57 -1.65 -11.75
CA THR A 12 3.37 -0.64 -10.69
C THR A 12 3.31 -1.28 -9.30
N LEU A 13 2.64 -2.43 -9.15
CA LEU A 13 2.61 -3.17 -7.89
C LEU A 13 3.99 -3.70 -7.48
N VAL A 14 4.77 -4.24 -8.42
CA VAL A 14 6.14 -4.68 -8.16
C VAL A 14 7.02 -3.48 -7.77
N ALA A 15 6.91 -2.37 -8.48
CA ALA A 15 7.64 -1.14 -8.16
C ALA A 15 7.31 -0.64 -6.74
N LEU A 16 6.03 -0.56 -6.38
CA LEU A 16 5.61 -0.19 -5.03
C LEU A 16 6.13 -1.15 -3.97
N TYR A 17 6.10 -2.47 -4.23
CA TYR A 17 6.64 -3.45 -3.30
C TYR A 17 8.14 -3.26 -3.04
N LEU A 18 8.93 -3.08 -4.10
CA LEU A 18 10.37 -2.87 -4.00
C LEU A 18 10.70 -1.52 -3.35
N LEU A 19 9.98 -0.46 -3.72
CA LEU A 19 10.14 0.87 -3.11
C LEU A 19 9.78 0.83 -1.63
N ASN A 20 8.66 0.23 -1.26
CA ASN A 20 8.25 0.13 0.14
C ASN A 20 9.27 -0.61 1.00
N ASP A 21 9.80 -1.74 0.51
CA ASP A 21 10.82 -2.50 1.22
C ASP A 21 12.11 -1.68 1.41
N TRP A 22 12.53 -0.96 0.36
CA TRP A 22 13.67 -0.06 0.43
C TRP A 22 13.42 1.12 1.39
N ILE A 23 12.35 1.88 1.19
CA ILE A 23 11.98 3.06 1.99
C ILE A 23 11.86 2.68 3.47
N SER A 24 11.18 1.58 3.77
CA SER A 24 11.00 1.10 5.15
C SER A 24 12.33 0.79 5.83
N ARG A 25 13.24 0.10 5.14
CA ARG A 25 14.57 -0.23 5.66
C ARG A 25 15.41 1.03 5.88
N HIS A 26 15.47 1.92 4.89
CA HIS A 26 16.27 3.13 4.95
C HIS A 26 15.73 4.17 5.95
N LEU A 27 14.41 4.28 6.14
CA LEU A 27 13.83 5.09 7.23
C LEU A 27 14.20 4.55 8.61
N GLN A 28 14.18 3.23 8.79
CA GLN A 28 14.66 2.60 10.03
C GLN A 28 16.16 2.85 10.22
N GLY A 29 16.96 2.77 9.16
CA GLY A 29 18.39 3.10 9.16
C GLY A 29 18.66 4.53 9.64
N ILE A 30 17.95 5.52 9.09
CA ILE A 30 18.01 6.92 9.54
C ILE A 30 17.70 7.03 11.04
N GLY A 31 16.61 6.42 11.50
CA GLY A 31 16.21 6.49 12.90
C GLY A 31 17.24 5.83 13.83
N LEU A 32 17.89 4.75 13.38
CA LEU A 32 18.98 4.10 14.09
C LEU A 32 20.24 4.98 14.15
N LEU A 33 20.66 5.56 13.02
CA LEU A 33 21.85 6.42 12.96
C LEU A 33 21.66 7.69 13.78
N ALA A 34 20.49 8.32 13.69
CA ALA A 34 20.19 9.57 14.38
C ALA A 34 20.12 9.41 15.91
N THR A 35 19.70 8.24 16.41
CA THR A 35 19.47 8.03 17.85
C THR A 35 20.44 7.06 18.51
N GLY A 36 21.16 6.25 17.74
CA GLY A 36 22.01 5.16 18.22
C GLY A 36 21.26 4.00 18.87
N ARG A 37 19.93 3.94 18.77
CA ARG A 37 19.09 2.92 19.41
C ARG A 37 18.02 2.38 18.46
N GLU A 38 17.72 1.09 18.59
CA GLU A 38 16.66 0.42 17.81
C GLU A 38 15.30 1.13 17.95
N GLY A 39 15.00 1.69 19.13
CA GLY A 39 13.75 2.41 19.37
C GLY A 39 13.57 3.64 18.46
N GLY A 40 14.66 4.31 18.04
CA GLY A 40 14.57 5.43 17.11
C GLY A 40 14.26 5.01 15.69
N ALA A 41 14.78 3.86 15.25
CA ALA A 41 14.44 3.25 13.96
C ALA A 41 12.93 3.00 13.84
N ILE A 42 12.36 2.39 14.87
CA ILE A 42 10.94 2.07 14.95
C ILE A 42 10.09 3.34 15.04
N ALA A 43 10.46 4.26 15.93
CA ALA A 43 9.69 5.49 16.16
C ALA A 43 9.63 6.38 14.91
N LEU A 44 10.73 6.51 14.16
CA LEU A 44 10.76 7.33 12.95
C LEU A 44 9.87 6.75 11.85
N ALA A 45 10.02 5.46 11.55
CA ALA A 45 9.18 4.79 10.55
C ALA A 45 7.70 4.80 10.96
N TRP A 46 7.40 4.54 12.23
CA TRP A 46 6.03 4.61 12.76
C TRP A 46 5.42 6.00 12.62
N LEU A 47 6.17 7.07 12.97
CA LEU A 47 5.66 8.44 12.91
C LEU A 47 5.35 8.86 11.47
N ILE A 48 6.26 8.55 10.54
CA ILE A 48 6.11 8.91 9.13
C ILE A 48 4.94 8.15 8.49
N PHE A 49 4.85 6.84 8.73
CA PHE A 49 3.81 5.99 8.16
C PHE A 49 2.52 5.93 8.97
N LEU A 50 2.39 6.74 10.03
CA LEU A 50 1.24 6.68 10.94
C LEU A 50 -0.13 6.71 10.22
N PRO A 51 -0.40 7.58 9.23
CA PRO A 51 -1.67 7.57 8.52
C PRO A 51 -1.95 6.22 7.83
N GLY A 52 -0.92 5.65 7.20
CA GLY A 52 -1.00 4.35 6.55
C GLY A 52 -1.20 3.20 7.55
N ILE A 53 -0.51 3.24 8.70
CA ILE A 53 -0.67 2.24 9.77
C ILE A 53 -2.07 2.31 10.38
N VAL A 54 -2.61 3.51 10.63
CA VAL A 54 -3.99 3.70 11.09
C VAL A 54 -4.96 3.09 10.09
N LEU A 55 -4.82 3.43 8.81
CA LEU A 55 -5.67 2.89 7.75
C LEU A 55 -5.59 1.37 7.69
N HIS A 56 -4.37 0.82 7.81
CA HIS A 56 -4.10 -0.61 7.75
C HIS A 56 -4.85 -1.37 8.86
N GLU A 57 -4.60 -0.99 10.12
CA GLU A 57 -5.21 -1.68 11.27
C GLU A 57 -6.72 -1.46 11.34
N LEU A 58 -7.22 -0.27 10.96
CA LEU A 58 -8.64 -0.01 10.90
C LEU A 58 -9.34 -0.84 9.82
N SER A 59 -8.67 -1.10 8.70
CA SER A 59 -9.19 -1.95 7.62
C SER A 59 -9.35 -3.39 8.09
N HIS A 60 -8.34 -3.94 8.78
CA HIS A 60 -8.44 -5.26 9.42
C HIS A 60 -9.62 -5.32 10.38
N TRP A 61 -9.73 -4.34 11.28
CA TRP A 61 -10.79 -4.28 12.27
C TRP A 61 -12.18 -4.21 11.63
N LEU A 62 -12.37 -3.34 10.64
CA LEU A 62 -13.65 -3.12 9.97
C LEU A 62 -14.10 -4.37 9.21
N VAL A 63 -13.22 -4.94 8.39
CA VAL A 63 -13.55 -6.13 7.58
C VAL A 63 -13.77 -7.34 8.49
N ALA A 64 -12.96 -7.52 9.53
CA ALA A 64 -13.19 -8.57 10.52
C ALA A 64 -14.58 -8.43 11.16
N ARG A 65 -14.99 -7.21 11.54
CA ARG A 65 -16.30 -6.94 12.13
C ARG A 65 -17.45 -7.22 11.17
N VAL A 66 -17.32 -6.82 9.89
CA VAL A 66 -18.32 -7.06 8.83
C VAL A 66 -18.49 -8.55 8.56
N LEU A 67 -17.38 -9.31 8.58
CA LEU A 67 -17.40 -10.78 8.41
C LEU A 67 -17.86 -11.55 9.66
N GLY A 68 -18.37 -10.85 10.68
CA GLY A 68 -18.87 -11.44 11.92
C GLY A 68 -17.78 -11.97 12.84
N LEU A 69 -16.52 -11.63 12.59
CA LEU A 69 -15.44 -11.88 13.55
C LEU A 69 -15.58 -10.88 14.71
N ARG A 70 -14.97 -11.23 15.84
CA ARG A 70 -14.97 -10.37 17.04
C ARG A 70 -13.57 -9.76 17.21
N PRO A 71 -13.23 -8.71 16.42
CA PRO A 71 -11.93 -8.07 16.56
C PRO A 71 -11.83 -7.38 17.92
N SER A 72 -10.63 -7.39 18.47
CA SER A 72 -10.29 -6.86 19.78
C SER A 72 -8.90 -6.23 19.73
N ARG A 73 -8.59 -5.36 20.69
CA ARG A 73 -7.24 -4.78 20.86
C ARG A 73 -6.68 -4.12 19.59
N LEU A 74 -7.47 -3.26 18.94
CA LEU A 74 -6.94 -2.37 17.89
C LEU A 74 -5.86 -1.48 18.51
N ARG A 75 -4.61 -1.65 18.05
CA ARG A 75 -3.46 -0.85 18.47
C ARG A 75 -2.71 -0.34 17.26
N VAL A 76 -2.41 0.96 17.29
CA VAL A 76 -1.65 1.66 16.25
C VAL A 76 -0.32 2.15 16.82
N TRP A 77 0.26 1.40 17.76
CA TRP A 77 1.54 1.73 18.38
C TRP A 77 2.50 0.57 18.21
N PRO A 78 3.80 0.82 17.96
CA PRO A 78 4.74 -0.24 17.73
C PRO A 78 4.93 -1.10 18.98
N GLU A 79 4.92 -2.41 18.80
CA GLU A 79 5.15 -3.38 19.85
C GLU A 79 6.21 -4.39 19.41
N ARG A 80 7.18 -4.66 20.29
CA ARG A 80 8.23 -5.64 20.03
C ARG A 80 7.71 -7.03 20.39
N ARG A 81 7.72 -7.94 19.43
CA ARG A 81 7.40 -9.36 19.62
C ARG A 81 8.62 -10.21 19.31
N GLY A 82 9.46 -10.40 20.33
CA GLY A 82 10.72 -11.15 20.24
C GLY A 82 11.70 -10.48 19.26
N ARG A 83 12.01 -11.18 18.16
CA ARG A 83 12.87 -10.68 17.07
C ARG A 83 12.13 -9.84 16.03
N SER A 84 10.80 -9.79 16.07
CA SER A 84 9.97 -9.03 15.12
C SER A 84 9.43 -7.76 15.78
N VAL A 85 9.31 -6.69 15.00
CA VAL A 85 8.61 -5.46 15.40
C VAL A 85 7.31 -5.41 14.59
N ARG A 86 6.19 -5.15 15.28
CA ARG A 86 4.92 -4.83 14.63
C ARG A 86 4.65 -3.35 14.82
N MET A 87 4.25 -2.65 13.77
CA MET A 87 3.93 -1.21 13.82
C MET A 87 2.52 -0.94 14.36
N GLY A 88 1.65 -1.93 14.27
CA GLY A 88 0.29 -1.97 14.79
C GLY A 88 -0.20 -3.43 14.86
N TYR A 89 -1.38 -3.63 15.43
CA TYR A 89 -2.08 -4.92 15.35
C TYR A 89 -3.57 -4.82 15.68
N VAL A 90 -4.32 -5.80 15.19
CA VAL A 90 -5.68 -6.14 15.62
C VAL A 90 -5.74 -7.64 15.92
N ASP A 91 -6.24 -7.99 17.10
CA ASP A 91 -6.44 -9.40 17.49
C ASP A 91 -7.86 -9.84 17.14
N PHE A 92 -8.01 -10.95 16.43
CA PHE A 92 -9.29 -11.61 16.22
C PHE A 92 -9.13 -13.13 16.24
N ARG A 93 -10.19 -13.85 16.59
CA ARG A 93 -10.21 -15.31 16.45
C ARG A 93 -10.41 -15.66 14.98
N SER A 94 -9.60 -16.60 14.48
CA SER A 94 -9.75 -17.14 13.13
C SER A 94 -11.20 -17.50 12.83
N GLY A 95 -11.69 -17.02 11.70
CA GLY A 95 -13.03 -17.31 11.19
C GLY A 95 -13.03 -18.39 10.12
N GLY A 96 -11.90 -19.08 9.93
CA GLY A 96 -11.64 -19.95 8.79
C GLY A 96 -10.94 -19.21 7.65
N ALA A 97 -10.31 -19.99 6.77
CA ALA A 97 -9.32 -19.48 5.83
C ALA A 97 -9.86 -18.38 4.90
N LEU A 98 -11.09 -18.49 4.39
CA LEU A 98 -11.67 -17.45 3.53
C LEU A 98 -11.82 -16.10 4.25
N ARG A 99 -12.35 -16.10 5.49
CA ARG A 99 -12.56 -14.85 6.24
C ARG A 99 -11.23 -14.23 6.64
N ASP A 100 -10.28 -15.06 7.08
CA ASP A 100 -8.95 -14.62 7.46
C ASP A 100 -8.19 -14.02 6.25
N SER A 101 -8.31 -14.63 5.06
CA SER A 101 -7.79 -14.08 3.80
C SER A 101 -8.40 -12.73 3.43
N LEU A 102 -9.71 -12.56 3.57
CA LEU A 102 -10.39 -11.31 3.26
C LEU A 102 -9.99 -10.19 4.23
N VAL A 103 -9.79 -10.53 5.51
CA VAL A 103 -9.22 -9.59 6.50
C VAL A 103 -7.79 -9.22 6.11
N GLY A 104 -6.93 -10.21 5.82
CA GLY A 104 -5.54 -9.99 5.38
C GLY A 104 -5.40 -9.05 4.17
N LEU A 105 -6.35 -9.10 3.23
CA LEU A 105 -6.35 -8.25 2.03
C LEU A 105 -6.97 -6.86 2.27
N ALA A 106 -7.72 -6.67 3.35
CA ALA A 106 -8.48 -5.45 3.61
C ALA A 106 -7.64 -4.16 3.60
N PRO A 107 -6.46 -4.10 4.24
CA PRO A 107 -5.60 -2.91 4.20
C PRO A 107 -5.23 -2.50 2.78
N PHE A 108 -4.84 -3.47 1.97
CA PHE A 108 -4.38 -3.22 0.61
C PHE A 108 -5.52 -2.73 -0.29
N ILE A 109 -6.71 -3.35 -0.19
CA ILE A 109 -7.90 -2.89 -0.94
C ILE A 109 -8.29 -1.47 -0.52
N THR A 110 -8.33 -1.21 0.79
CA THR A 110 -8.76 0.09 1.32
C THR A 110 -7.75 1.19 0.97
N GLY A 111 -6.46 0.88 1.04
CA GLY A 111 -5.38 1.76 0.58
C GLY A 111 -5.49 2.07 -0.91
N CYS A 112 -5.66 1.05 -1.76
CA CYS A 112 -5.90 1.24 -3.20
C CYS A 112 -7.13 2.13 -3.47
N ALA A 113 -8.23 1.90 -2.76
CA ALA A 113 -9.45 2.69 -2.90
C ALA A 113 -9.24 4.16 -2.50
N LEU A 114 -8.50 4.40 -1.42
CA LEU A 114 -8.19 5.76 -0.96
C LEU A 114 -7.21 6.47 -1.91
N LEU A 115 -6.18 5.79 -2.40
CA LEU A 115 -5.27 6.34 -3.42
C LEU A 115 -6.01 6.66 -4.72
N LEU A 116 -6.92 5.79 -5.16
CA LEU A 116 -7.77 6.05 -6.32
C LEU A 116 -8.68 7.26 -6.09
N TRP A 117 -9.26 7.40 -4.90
CA TRP A 117 -10.07 8.56 -4.54
C TRP A 117 -9.24 9.86 -4.55
N ILE A 118 -8.02 9.86 -4.00
CA ILE A 118 -7.11 11.01 -4.06
C ILE A 118 -6.78 11.33 -5.52
N ALA A 119 -6.36 10.32 -6.31
CA ALA A 119 -5.98 10.51 -7.71
C ALA A 119 -7.11 11.11 -8.56
N THR A 120 -8.35 10.67 -8.35
CA THR A 120 -9.50 11.13 -9.16
C THR A 120 -10.15 12.40 -8.62
N ARG A 121 -10.29 12.57 -7.30
CA ARG A 121 -11.02 13.71 -6.72
C ARG A 121 -10.14 14.91 -6.40
N VAL A 122 -8.85 14.68 -6.17
CA VAL A 122 -7.91 15.76 -5.87
C VAL A 122 -7.13 16.12 -7.11
N PHE A 123 -6.63 15.14 -7.85
CA PHE A 123 -5.76 15.37 -9.01
C PHE A 123 -6.47 15.27 -10.37
N ASP A 124 -7.78 14.99 -10.38
CA ASP A 124 -8.61 14.91 -11.59
C ASP A 124 -8.04 13.97 -12.67
N ILE A 125 -7.48 12.83 -12.23
CA ILE A 125 -6.90 11.85 -13.16
C ILE A 125 -8.03 11.08 -13.84
N GLU A 126 -8.53 11.64 -14.92
CA GLU A 126 -9.36 10.94 -15.89
C GLU A 126 -8.55 10.69 -17.18
N GLY A 127 -8.27 9.42 -17.46
CA GLY A 127 -7.51 9.01 -18.66
C GLY A 127 -6.01 9.33 -18.61
N LEU A 128 -5.34 9.10 -19.75
CA LEU A 128 -3.88 9.27 -19.87
C LEU A 128 -3.42 10.73 -19.78
N ASP A 129 -4.21 11.65 -20.34
CA ASP A 129 -3.88 13.07 -20.35
C ASP A 129 -3.98 13.66 -18.94
N GLY A 130 -5.06 13.32 -18.20
CA GLY A 130 -5.21 13.68 -16.80
C GLY A 130 -4.09 13.15 -15.92
N TRP A 131 -3.58 11.94 -16.17
CA TRP A 131 -2.42 11.42 -15.43
C TRP A 131 -1.14 12.22 -15.68
N ARG A 132 -0.86 12.61 -16.93
CA ARG A 132 0.32 13.43 -17.28
C ARG A 132 0.23 14.82 -16.65
N GLU A 133 -0.95 15.44 -16.73
CA GLU A 133 -1.20 16.75 -16.11
C GLU A 133 -1.08 16.69 -14.59
N ALA A 134 -1.66 15.67 -13.96
CA ALA A 134 -1.52 15.45 -12.53
C ALA A 134 -0.06 15.25 -12.11
N ALA A 135 0.70 14.44 -12.84
CA ALA A 135 2.13 14.25 -12.59
C ALA A 135 2.91 15.57 -12.66
N LEU A 136 2.62 16.42 -13.64
CA LEU A 136 3.25 17.74 -13.77
C LEU A 136 2.79 18.71 -12.67
N ALA A 137 1.50 18.72 -12.35
CA ALA A 137 0.90 19.59 -11.34
C ALA A 137 1.42 19.27 -9.93
N LEU A 138 1.60 17.97 -9.62
CA LEU A 138 2.14 17.48 -8.36
C LEU A 138 3.52 18.09 -8.06
N TRP A 139 4.40 18.15 -9.06
CA TRP A 139 5.75 18.70 -8.92
C TRP A 139 5.82 20.21 -9.06
N ALA A 140 4.94 20.80 -9.87
CA ALA A 140 4.89 22.25 -10.03
C ALA A 140 4.28 22.96 -8.80
N GLY A 141 3.61 22.22 -7.90
CA GLY A 141 2.89 22.79 -6.77
C GLY A 141 1.79 23.78 -7.19
N ARG A 142 1.33 23.68 -8.44
CA ARG A 142 0.35 24.60 -9.03
C ARG A 142 -1.04 23.99 -8.93
N GLY A 143 -2.01 24.81 -8.50
CA GLY A 143 -3.43 24.45 -8.50
C GLY A 143 -3.98 23.84 -7.21
N TYR A 144 -3.12 23.38 -6.30
CA TYR A 144 -3.55 22.72 -5.06
C TYR A 144 -2.85 23.33 -3.83
N PRO A 145 -3.53 24.17 -3.02
CA PRO A 145 -2.96 24.78 -1.82
C PRO A 145 -2.38 23.75 -0.85
N ASP A 146 -2.97 22.55 -0.80
CA ASP A 146 -2.61 21.46 0.09
C ASP A 146 -1.84 20.31 -0.63
N ALA A 147 -1.20 20.57 -1.78
CA ALA A 147 -0.50 19.55 -2.57
C ALA A 147 0.48 18.72 -1.72
N TRP A 148 1.22 19.36 -0.83
CA TRP A 148 2.20 18.72 0.06
C TRP A 148 1.56 17.75 1.05
N LEU A 149 0.35 18.06 1.55
CA LEU A 149 -0.39 17.14 2.42
C LEU A 149 -0.79 15.88 1.63
N TYR A 150 -1.26 16.03 0.39
CA TYR A 150 -1.62 14.87 -0.44
C TYR A 150 -0.41 14.06 -0.88
N ILE A 151 0.73 14.69 -1.18
CA ILE A 151 2.01 13.99 -1.42
C ILE A 151 2.37 13.16 -0.19
N TYR A 152 2.33 13.75 1.01
CA TYR A 152 2.60 13.04 2.25
C TYR A 152 1.60 11.90 2.49
N LEU A 153 0.30 12.11 2.29
CA LEU A 153 -0.71 11.08 2.47
C LEU A 153 -0.54 9.94 1.45
N ILE A 154 -0.28 10.25 0.17
CA ILE A 154 0.01 9.24 -0.85
C ILE A 154 1.20 8.39 -0.40
N PHE A 155 2.31 9.02 -0.01
CA PHE A 155 3.51 8.35 0.48
C PHE A 155 3.23 7.48 1.72
N ALA A 156 2.57 8.04 2.74
CA ALA A 156 2.31 7.32 3.98
C ALA A 156 1.32 6.16 3.78
N ILE A 157 0.30 6.33 2.95
CA ILE A 157 -0.70 5.31 2.65
C ILE A 157 -0.09 4.22 1.75
N SER A 158 0.63 4.57 0.68
CA SER A 158 1.20 3.59 -0.25
C SER A 158 2.17 2.64 0.44
N ASN A 159 3.00 3.16 1.35
CA ASN A 159 3.94 2.37 2.12
C ASN A 159 3.26 1.65 3.32
N GLY A 160 2.30 2.29 4.00
CA GLY A 160 1.61 1.68 5.14
C GLY A 160 0.55 0.64 4.79
N MET A 161 -0.04 0.69 3.58
CA MET A 161 -1.06 -0.28 3.15
C MET A 161 -0.48 -1.63 2.73
N MET A 162 0.86 -1.72 2.57
CA MET A 162 1.49 -2.93 2.05
C MET A 162 1.31 -4.10 3.03
N PRO A 163 0.95 -5.30 2.53
CA PRO A 163 0.67 -6.46 3.38
C PRO A 163 1.89 -6.87 4.21
N SER A 164 1.69 -7.07 5.51
CA SER A 164 2.69 -7.62 6.42
C SER A 164 2.90 -9.12 6.20
N SER A 165 3.92 -9.71 6.85
CA SER A 165 4.16 -11.16 6.77
C SER A 165 2.96 -11.99 7.26
N SER A 166 2.22 -11.53 8.27
CA SER A 166 1.00 -12.21 8.74
C SER A 166 -0.15 -12.08 7.76
N ASP A 167 -0.27 -10.95 7.06
CA ASP A 167 -1.36 -10.74 6.08
C ASP A 167 -1.19 -11.65 4.86
N ARG A 168 0.06 -11.89 4.47
CA ARG A 168 0.42 -12.75 3.34
C ARG A 168 0.24 -14.24 3.64
N GLU A 169 0.20 -14.65 4.91
CA GLU A 169 0.03 -16.06 5.28
C GLU A 169 -1.26 -16.65 4.70
N ALA A 170 -2.33 -15.84 4.62
CA ALA A 170 -3.62 -16.25 4.11
C ALA A 170 -3.75 -16.13 2.57
N TRP A 171 -2.72 -15.70 1.85
CA TRP A 171 -2.82 -15.47 0.40
C TRP A 171 -2.93 -16.75 -0.43
N GLY A 172 -2.29 -17.84 0.01
CA GLY A 172 -2.37 -19.12 -0.70
C GLY A 172 -3.82 -19.62 -0.80
N THR A 173 -4.56 -19.51 0.29
CA THR A 173 -5.98 -19.88 0.34
C THR A 173 -6.85 -18.93 -0.48
N LEU A 174 -6.57 -17.62 -0.42
CA LEU A 174 -7.27 -16.64 -1.26
C LEU A 174 -7.11 -16.95 -2.75
N LEU A 175 -5.88 -17.19 -3.19
CA LEU A 175 -5.58 -17.51 -4.57
C LEU A 175 -6.30 -18.78 -5.02
N LEU A 176 -6.33 -19.81 -4.16
CA LEU A 176 -7.10 -21.02 -4.42
C LEU A 176 -8.59 -20.72 -4.62
N TYR A 177 -9.22 -19.93 -3.75
CA TYR A 177 -10.64 -19.58 -3.91
C TYR A 177 -10.90 -18.76 -5.17
N ILE A 178 -10.02 -17.84 -5.53
CA ILE A 178 -10.11 -17.07 -6.78
C ILE A 178 -10.02 -18.01 -7.99
N LEU A 179 -9.06 -18.94 -8.00
CA LEU A 179 -8.89 -19.91 -9.08
C LEU A 179 -10.09 -20.85 -9.19
N LEU A 180 -10.64 -21.33 -8.07
CA LEU A 180 -11.85 -22.15 -8.06
C LEU A 180 -13.07 -21.37 -8.57
N ALA A 181 -13.22 -20.10 -8.20
CA ALA A 181 -14.30 -19.25 -8.67
C ALA A 181 -14.20 -19.02 -10.19
N ILE A 182 -13.02 -18.64 -10.70
CA ILE A 182 -12.79 -18.44 -12.13
C ILE A 182 -12.98 -19.75 -12.90
N GLY A 183 -12.43 -20.86 -12.40
CA GLY A 183 -12.57 -22.19 -12.99
C GLY A 183 -14.03 -22.66 -13.01
N GLY A 184 -14.80 -22.38 -11.95
CA GLY A 184 -16.23 -22.65 -11.90
C GLY A 184 -17.03 -21.82 -12.90
N LEU A 185 -16.76 -20.52 -13.01
CA LEU A 185 -17.39 -19.65 -14.01
C LEU A 185 -17.07 -20.11 -15.44
N TYR A 186 -15.83 -20.56 -15.68
CA TYR A 186 -15.43 -21.13 -16.97
C TYR A 186 -16.15 -22.46 -17.25
N ALA A 187 -16.15 -23.39 -16.29
CA ALA A 187 -16.77 -24.70 -16.45
C ALA A 187 -18.29 -24.63 -16.65
N LEU A 188 -18.95 -23.60 -16.09
CA LEU A 188 -20.38 -23.34 -16.24
C LEU A 188 -20.72 -22.46 -17.46
N ASP A 189 -19.73 -22.09 -18.27
CA ASP A 189 -19.86 -21.18 -19.42
C ASP A 189 -20.55 -19.85 -19.05
N LEU A 190 -20.30 -19.36 -17.84
CA LEU A 190 -20.83 -18.09 -17.33
C LEU A 190 -19.90 -16.91 -17.66
N LEU A 191 -18.65 -17.16 -18.06
CA LEU A 191 -17.72 -16.10 -18.46
C LEU A 191 -18.18 -15.33 -19.72
N PRO A 192 -18.72 -15.98 -20.77
CA PRO A 192 -19.28 -15.27 -21.93
C PRO A 192 -20.55 -14.47 -21.64
N ALA A 193 -21.20 -14.70 -20.48
CA ALA A 193 -22.38 -13.94 -20.06
C ALA A 193 -22.04 -12.51 -19.60
N LEU A 194 -20.76 -12.17 -19.42
CA LEU A 194 -20.34 -10.80 -19.16
C LEU A 194 -20.56 -9.93 -20.39
N SER A 195 -21.52 -9.02 -20.33
CA SER A 195 -21.74 -8.10 -21.44
C SER A 195 -20.50 -7.23 -21.71
N PRO A 196 -20.26 -6.80 -22.97
CA PRO A 196 -19.10 -5.95 -23.31
C PRO A 196 -18.96 -4.71 -22.43
N ARG A 197 -20.08 -4.18 -21.92
CA ARG A 197 -20.11 -3.07 -20.96
C ARG A 197 -19.43 -3.42 -19.63
N HIS A 198 -19.67 -4.60 -19.07
CA HIS A 198 -19.04 -5.01 -17.82
C HIS A 198 -17.53 -5.18 -17.99
N ILE A 199 -17.11 -5.77 -19.12
CA ILE A 199 -15.70 -5.92 -19.47
C ILE A 199 -15.02 -4.55 -19.58
N ALA A 200 -15.65 -3.59 -20.28
CA ALA A 200 -15.13 -2.24 -20.40
C ALA A 200 -14.98 -1.53 -19.04
N LEU A 201 -15.99 -1.65 -18.15
CA LEU A 201 -15.93 -1.08 -16.79
C LEU A 201 -14.80 -1.69 -15.96
N ILE A 202 -14.56 -3.01 -16.06
CA ILE A 202 -13.45 -3.67 -15.38
C ILE A 202 -12.12 -3.11 -15.88
N PHE A 203 -11.90 -3.06 -17.20
CA PHE A 203 -10.65 -2.53 -17.76
C PHE A 203 -10.43 -1.06 -17.42
N GLN A 204 -11.48 -0.24 -17.44
CA GLN A 204 -11.42 1.16 -17.01
C GLN A 204 -11.02 1.25 -15.52
N GLY A 205 -11.62 0.43 -14.66
CA GLY A 205 -11.28 0.35 -13.24
C GLY A 205 -9.82 -0.03 -13.00
N VAL A 206 -9.33 -1.06 -13.70
CA VAL A 206 -7.92 -1.49 -13.64
C VAL A 206 -6.99 -0.38 -14.12
N GLN A 207 -7.34 0.30 -15.23
CA GLN A 207 -6.55 1.40 -15.75
C GLN A 207 -6.46 2.58 -14.77
N MET A 208 -7.58 3.00 -14.18
CA MET A 208 -7.59 4.07 -13.17
C MET A 208 -6.78 3.69 -11.94
N LEU A 209 -6.86 2.44 -11.48
CA LEU A 209 -6.05 1.94 -10.38
C LEU A 209 -4.55 1.97 -10.73
N THR A 210 -4.17 1.53 -11.93
CA THR A 210 -2.78 1.61 -12.41
C THR A 210 -2.26 3.05 -12.38
N TYR A 211 -3.07 4.03 -12.76
CA TYR A 211 -2.69 5.45 -12.70
C TYR A 211 -2.55 5.97 -11.27
N ALA A 212 -3.47 5.61 -10.38
CA ALA A 212 -3.40 5.98 -8.97
C ALA A 212 -2.15 5.39 -8.27
N LEU A 213 -1.85 4.12 -8.54
CA LEU A 213 -0.64 3.47 -8.03
C LEU A 213 0.63 4.02 -8.71
N GLY A 214 0.53 4.39 -9.99
CA GLY A 214 1.61 5.08 -10.71
C GLY A 214 1.95 6.44 -10.11
N LEU A 215 0.95 7.20 -9.63
CA LEU A 215 1.20 8.41 -8.84
C LEU A 215 1.93 8.11 -7.53
N ALA A 216 1.55 7.03 -6.83
CA ALA A 216 2.25 6.63 -5.62
C ALA A 216 3.73 6.30 -5.90
N VAL A 217 4.02 5.55 -6.96
CA VAL A 217 5.41 5.31 -7.42
C VAL A 217 6.13 6.62 -7.74
N LEU A 218 5.45 7.55 -8.42
CA LEU A 218 6.00 8.85 -8.77
C LEU A 218 6.38 9.67 -7.53
N VAL A 219 5.59 9.59 -6.45
CA VAL A 219 5.89 10.20 -5.15
C VAL A 219 7.01 9.46 -4.41
N ASP A 220 6.96 8.13 -4.39
CA ASP A 220 7.86 7.29 -3.61
C ASP A 220 9.30 7.35 -4.13
N LEU A 221 9.52 7.46 -5.45
CA LEU A 221 10.86 7.55 -6.06
C LEU A 221 11.72 8.73 -5.54
N PRO A 222 11.27 9.99 -5.63
CA PRO A 222 12.03 11.12 -5.09
C PRO A 222 12.09 11.10 -3.56
N MET A 223 11.05 10.63 -2.87
CA MET A 223 11.12 10.43 -1.41
C MET A 223 12.20 9.42 -1.03
N ALA A 224 12.31 8.31 -1.76
CA ALA A 224 13.39 7.35 -1.60
C ALA A 224 14.76 8.00 -1.84
N GLY A 225 14.90 8.83 -2.88
CA GLY A 225 16.12 9.61 -3.12
C GLY A 225 16.49 10.52 -1.96
N VAL A 226 15.53 11.25 -1.39
CA VAL A 226 15.72 12.12 -0.22
C VAL A 226 16.12 11.30 1.02
N ILE A 227 15.44 10.19 1.28
CA ILE A 227 15.73 9.29 2.39
C ILE A 227 17.16 8.74 2.27
N GLY A 228 17.56 8.27 1.08
CA GLY A 228 18.91 7.76 0.84
C GLY A 228 19.98 8.84 1.02
N LEU A 229 19.70 10.07 0.59
CA LEU A 229 20.60 11.20 0.80
C LEU A 229 20.75 11.51 2.30
N ILE A 230 19.65 11.54 3.06
CA ILE A 230 19.67 11.79 4.51
C ILE A 230 20.48 10.70 5.22
N GLU A 231 20.22 9.44 4.91
CA GLU A 231 20.97 8.33 5.51
C GLU A 231 22.46 8.43 5.20
N TRP A 232 22.82 8.63 3.92
CA TRP A 232 24.21 8.79 3.50
C TRP A 232 24.90 9.95 4.24
N MET A 233 24.22 11.09 4.41
CA MET A 233 24.75 12.21 5.20
C MET A 233 24.98 11.82 6.66
N LEU A 234 24.04 11.09 7.27
CA LEU A 234 24.17 10.62 8.65
C LEU A 234 25.30 9.60 8.82
N GLU A 235 25.50 8.69 7.86
CA GLU A 235 26.62 7.75 7.87
C GLU A 235 27.96 8.50 7.87
N ARG A 236 28.08 9.53 7.02
CA ARG A 236 29.27 10.40 6.96
C ARG A 236 29.50 11.18 8.24
N LEU A 237 28.44 11.71 8.85
CA LEU A 237 28.52 12.50 10.08
C LEU A 237 28.80 11.64 11.32
N THR A 238 28.27 10.42 11.37
CA THR A 238 28.39 9.53 12.54
C THR A 238 29.58 8.57 12.45
N GLY A 239 30.15 8.36 11.26
CA GLY A 239 31.18 7.35 11.01
C GLY A 239 30.68 5.90 11.16
N ARG A 240 29.36 5.69 11.10
CA ARG A 240 28.70 4.39 11.22
C ARG A 240 27.98 4.07 9.91
N SER A 241 27.78 2.79 9.61
CA SER A 241 26.97 2.34 8.48
C SER A 241 25.89 1.37 8.94
N VAL A 242 24.74 1.36 8.27
CA VAL A 242 23.65 0.43 8.56
C VAL A 242 23.85 -0.85 7.74
N VAL A 243 23.72 -2.01 8.40
CA VAL A 243 23.74 -3.32 7.72
C VAL A 243 22.33 -3.89 7.75
N TYR A 244 21.81 -4.21 6.57
CA TYR A 244 20.44 -4.67 6.34
C TYR A 244 20.31 -6.19 6.32
#